data_AF-R7MF21-F1
#
_entry.id   AF-R7MF21-F1
#
_cell.length_a   1.000
_cell.length_b   1.000
_cell.length_c   1.000
_cell.angle_alpha   90.00
_cell.angle_beta   90.00
_cell.angle_gamma   90.00
#
_symmetry.space_group_name_H-M   'P 1'
#
loop_
_entity.id
_entity.type
_entity.pdbx_description
1 polymer ?
#
loop_
_entity_poly.entity_id
_entity_poly.type
_entity_poly.pdbx_seq_one_letter_code
_entity_poly.pdbx_strand_id
1 'polypeptide(L)'
;MTPKVNNSTNVPTPKTTAQPKRVEQYKVKQSDTISTLAKNMGLTVTQFQALTGVTSLKTGTVLKFKMDEVPAHKGIMALAQKYNMDFTEFCKLNKIPAPYREYSPKKGEKFYIIKGLGNSANKTQVANKTQSSKPTPKSASAKPAQTKSKRVAQTSHKSVKTKPRTSMTEAEKVIHTTATAGAKVISNVVTWGSRYSPAEIAQGLNKSAKDHWGAVEKADFQEMLKQINPKNASAVIKAYKKISPNESLINTITSEIRSGKDARKNAVMYIYDSLAQEKKYTQSARAKFKANLDKEFDKWVGMVDTSQMDKTIDSMLAKTSSTQATNSSKKTTKVPHNGAVVKLTKSEKTFTVSDLQRGAIASGKKEAIEKFKEYCKTNNIQYDENMLDLAPIERYPAPVVKNGKVVSAETALLRPTSKPNGKVVVLNPGHGGYSSRNGCFDPGSYSFIKKGNGKYAPLLEYAKMKEYSDDLTEKLRAQGYAVVIAGGHAQTMSDQNTITNVISKLNSGQKGGQKYSKSNIVLISLHADSQPGSSGSGVCYDSKFADDTKLQACLNKNLNQDDWIKSAPSERRWGEKGIQVLHQSEQNPSVLLEVEYVNGNKSQNLDSRDYRTRYTNKIVAGLNEYFKK
;
A
#
# COMPACT_ATOMS: atom_id res chain seq x y z
N MET A 1 -44.27 28.68 36.96
CA MET A 1 -43.39 28.51 38.13
C MET A 1 -42.45 27.34 37.88
N THR A 2 -41.18 27.55 38.25
CA THR A 2 -39.94 26.71 38.20
C THR A 2 -40.02 25.18 38.01
N PRO A 3 -38.94 24.50 37.50
CA PRO A 3 -37.53 24.93 37.58
C PRO A 3 -36.64 24.76 36.32
N LYS A 4 -35.66 25.68 36.21
CA LYS A 4 -34.39 25.50 35.51
C LYS A 4 -33.58 24.38 36.19
N VAL A 5 -33.04 23.44 35.42
CA VAL A 5 -32.01 22.50 35.90
C VAL A 5 -30.68 22.89 35.27
N ASN A 6 -29.83 23.52 36.07
CA ASN A 6 -28.39 23.55 35.88
C ASN A 6 -27.84 22.17 36.25
N ASN A 7 -27.14 21.49 35.35
CA ASN A 7 -26.17 20.47 35.73
C ASN A 7 -24.94 20.57 34.81
N SER A 8 -24.00 21.40 35.27
CA SER A 8 -22.62 21.40 34.83
C SER A 8 -21.90 20.26 35.56
N THR A 9 -21.59 19.19 34.84
CA THR A 9 -20.54 18.24 35.23
C THR A 9 -19.53 18.17 34.10
N ASN A 10 -18.55 19.07 34.18
CA ASN A 10 -17.31 19.02 33.42
C ASN A 10 -16.55 17.73 33.80
N VAL A 11 -16.64 16.71 32.95
CA VAL A 11 -15.64 15.64 32.90
C VAL A 11 -14.66 16.01 31.78
N PRO A 12 -13.35 16.19 32.08
CA PRO A 12 -12.41 16.68 31.10
C PRO A 12 -12.16 15.63 30.01
N THR A 13 -12.54 15.98 28.78
CA THR A 13 -12.05 15.36 27.54
C THR A 13 -10.52 15.22 27.61
N PRO A 14 -9.92 14.12 27.13
CA PRO A 14 -8.47 14.07 26.97
C PRO A 14 -8.06 15.27 26.12
N LYS A 15 -7.28 16.19 26.71
CA LYS A 15 -6.74 17.35 26.00
C LYS A 15 -5.94 16.82 24.81
N THR A 16 -6.49 16.93 23.61
CA THR A 16 -5.66 17.21 22.44
C THR A 16 -4.90 18.46 22.83
N THR A 17 -3.62 18.34 23.19
CA THR A 17 -2.78 19.50 23.53
C THR A 17 -2.90 20.48 22.38
N ALA A 18 -3.67 21.54 22.59
CA ALA A 18 -3.79 22.63 21.64
C ALA A 18 -2.38 23.18 21.46
N GLN A 19 -1.80 22.99 20.27
CA GLN A 19 -0.50 23.54 19.97
C GLN A 19 -0.57 25.07 20.16
N PRO A 20 0.38 25.69 20.87
CA PRO A 20 0.34 27.11 21.14
C PRO A 20 0.32 27.88 19.82
N LYS A 21 -0.59 28.84 19.69
CA LYS A 21 -0.70 29.72 18.52
C LYS A 21 0.64 30.42 18.30
N ARG A 22 1.22 30.29 17.10
CA ARG A 22 2.48 30.96 16.75
C ARG A 22 2.31 32.46 16.81
N VAL A 23 3.28 33.12 17.43
CA VAL A 23 3.28 34.58 17.60
C VAL A 23 3.73 35.21 16.29
N GLU A 24 2.94 36.13 15.73
CA GLU A 24 3.25 36.82 14.46
C GLU A 24 4.24 37.98 14.63
N GLN A 25 4.29 38.56 15.84
CA GLN A 25 5.15 39.70 16.15
C GLN A 25 5.58 39.76 17.62
N TYR A 26 6.75 40.34 17.89
CA TYR A 26 7.31 40.48 19.23
C TYR A 26 7.86 41.90 19.46
N LYS A 27 7.50 42.52 20.59
CA LYS A 27 8.02 43.86 20.97
C LYS A 27 9.31 43.70 21.76
N VAL A 28 10.39 44.26 21.23
CA VAL A 28 11.74 44.20 21.83
C VAL A 28 11.76 44.91 23.18
N LYS A 29 12.26 44.22 24.21
CA LYS A 29 12.47 44.75 25.56
C LYS A 29 13.91 45.20 25.75
N GLN A 30 14.15 46.00 26.79
CA GLN A 30 15.45 46.66 27.05
C GLN A 30 16.62 45.68 27.27
N SER A 31 16.35 44.42 27.59
CA SER A 31 17.36 43.36 27.80
C SER A 31 17.41 42.31 26.68
N ASP A 32 16.62 42.47 25.60
CA ASP A 32 16.60 41.50 24.52
C ASP A 32 17.83 41.64 23.60
N THR A 33 18.50 40.53 23.34
CA THR A 33 19.53 40.43 22.30
C THR A 33 19.10 39.45 21.21
N ILE A 34 19.64 39.61 19.99
CA ILE A 34 19.37 38.67 18.89
C ILE A 34 19.74 37.24 19.29
N SER A 35 20.86 37.06 19.99
CA SER A 35 21.32 35.75 20.46
C SER A 35 20.31 35.12 21.43
N THR A 36 19.82 35.89 22.40
CA THR A 36 18.85 35.40 23.39
C THR A 36 17.51 35.04 22.73
N LEU A 37 17.00 35.88 21.83
CA LEU A 37 15.74 35.62 21.11
C LEU A 37 15.86 34.44 20.13
N ALA A 38 16.99 34.31 19.44
CA ALA A 38 17.28 33.18 18.55
C ALA A 38 17.29 31.86 19.33
N LYS A 39 17.99 31.82 20.47
CA LYS A 39 18.05 30.64 21.35
C LYS A 39 16.67 30.20 21.85
N ASN A 40 15.81 31.15 22.23
CA ASN A 40 14.44 30.86 22.68
C ASN A 40 13.55 30.23 21.60
N MET A 41 13.87 30.45 20.33
CA MET A 41 13.19 29.84 19.18
C MET A 41 13.93 28.59 18.63
N GLY A 42 15.03 28.16 19.26
CA GLY A 42 15.85 27.05 18.78
C GLY A 42 16.60 27.35 17.48
N LEU A 43 16.94 28.62 17.24
CA LEU A 43 17.60 29.12 16.04
C LEU A 43 19.02 29.62 16.32
N THR A 44 19.86 29.61 15.29
CA THR A 44 21.11 30.39 15.26
C THR A 44 20.81 31.87 15.02
N VAL A 45 21.77 32.75 15.34
CA VAL A 45 21.69 34.20 15.07
C VAL A 45 21.33 34.45 13.60
N THR A 46 22.03 33.81 12.66
CA THR A 46 21.78 33.96 11.22
C THR A 46 20.40 33.51 10.80
N GLN A 47 19.89 32.39 11.33
CA GLN A 47 18.53 31.93 11.04
C GLN A 47 17.47 32.87 11.62
N PHE A 48 17.70 33.43 12.81
CA PHE A 48 16.80 34.40 13.41
C PHE A 48 16.76 35.71 12.61
N GLN A 49 17.92 36.20 12.14
CA GLN A 49 18.00 37.34 11.22
C GLN A 49 17.28 37.04 9.90
N ALA A 50 17.41 35.82 9.36
CA ALA A 50 16.69 35.42 8.15
C ALA A 50 15.16 35.39 8.36
N LEU A 51 14.70 34.95 9.54
CA LEU A 51 13.28 34.89 9.92
C LEU A 51 12.66 36.28 10.15
N THR A 52 13.43 37.23 10.69
CA THR A 52 12.92 38.56 11.10
C THR A 52 13.29 39.69 10.14
N GLY A 53 14.35 39.51 9.35
CA GLY A 53 14.91 40.53 8.46
C GLY A 53 15.75 41.61 9.17
N VAL A 54 15.98 41.52 10.48
CA VAL A 54 16.74 42.54 11.23
C VAL A 54 18.16 42.07 11.52
N THR A 55 19.11 43.01 11.53
CA THR A 55 20.52 42.76 11.87
C THR A 55 20.91 43.31 13.26
N SER A 56 20.10 44.21 13.82
CA SER A 56 20.22 44.77 15.18
C SER A 56 18.84 44.98 15.81
N LEU A 57 18.78 45.11 17.15
CA LEU A 57 17.53 45.34 17.90
C LEU A 57 17.54 46.72 18.53
N LYS A 58 16.39 47.39 18.50
CA LYS A 58 16.13 48.63 19.25
C LYS A 58 14.95 48.40 20.19
N THR A 59 15.12 48.76 21.46
CA THR A 59 14.06 48.67 22.48
C THR A 59 12.78 49.33 21.98
N GLY A 60 11.64 48.68 22.18
CA GLY A 60 10.34 49.17 21.77
C GLY A 60 9.96 48.87 20.31
N THR A 61 10.89 48.43 19.46
CA THR A 61 10.60 48.03 18.07
C THR A 61 9.77 46.75 18.04
N VAL A 62 8.80 46.68 17.11
CA VAL A 62 8.00 45.47 16.87
C VAL A 62 8.65 44.65 15.76
N LEU A 63 9.20 43.50 16.13
CA LEU A 63 9.72 42.50 15.19
C LEU A 63 8.56 41.72 14.58
N LYS A 64 8.46 41.70 13.26
CA LYS A 64 7.50 40.85 12.53
C LYS A 64 8.23 39.60 12.05
N PHE A 65 7.66 38.42 12.32
CA PHE A 65 8.22 37.18 11.82
C PHE A 65 7.76 36.91 10.40
N LYS A 66 8.66 36.43 9.54
CA LYS A 66 8.28 35.92 8.22
C LYS A 66 7.48 34.64 8.42
N MET A 67 6.20 34.74 8.06
CA MET A 67 5.27 33.63 8.14
C MET A 67 4.48 33.53 6.85
N ASP A 68 4.03 32.33 6.54
CA ASP A 68 3.15 32.09 5.40
C ASP A 68 2.13 30.99 5.75
N GLU A 69 1.05 30.96 4.99
CA GLU A 69 -0.02 29.99 5.12
C GLU A 69 0.23 28.80 4.20
N VAL A 70 -0.28 27.65 4.59
CA VAL A 70 -0.22 26.47 3.73
C VAL A 70 -1.07 26.75 2.49
N PRO A 71 -0.54 26.56 1.26
CA PRO A 71 -1.32 26.78 0.05
C PRO A 71 -2.61 25.96 0.07
N ALA A 72 -3.70 26.53 -0.45
CA ALA A 72 -5.01 25.89 -0.50
C ALA A 72 -4.91 24.45 -1.06
N HIS A 73 -5.62 23.52 -0.42
CA HIS A 73 -5.64 22.09 -0.75
C HIS A 73 -4.29 21.36 -0.64
N LYS A 74 -3.27 21.94 0.01
CA LYS A 74 -1.97 21.30 0.25
C LYS A 74 -1.71 21.06 1.74
N GLY A 75 -0.75 20.20 2.06
CA GLY A 75 -0.27 19.98 3.43
C GLY A 75 0.96 20.83 3.77
N ILE A 76 1.36 20.85 5.05
CA ILE A 76 2.54 21.60 5.54
C ILE A 76 3.85 21.31 4.77
N MET A 77 3.95 20.12 4.15
CA MET A 77 5.09 19.75 3.30
C MET A 77 5.19 20.64 2.05
N ALA A 78 4.07 21.04 1.46
CA ALA A 78 4.08 21.93 0.30
C ALA A 78 4.59 23.33 0.66
N LEU A 79 4.34 23.77 1.89
CA LEU A 79 4.86 25.04 2.40
C LEU A 79 6.39 24.97 2.61
N ALA A 80 6.89 23.88 3.20
CA ALA A 80 8.34 23.65 3.32
C ALA A 80 9.02 23.62 1.94
N GLN A 81 8.42 22.94 0.96
CA GLN A 81 8.92 22.87 -0.42
C GLN A 81 8.92 24.23 -1.12
N LYS A 82 7.85 25.04 -0.97
CA LYS A 82 7.75 26.40 -1.53
C LYS A 82 8.96 27.26 -1.15
N TYR A 83 9.49 27.07 0.06
CA TYR A 83 10.63 27.83 0.58
C TYR A 83 11.95 27.06 0.56
N ASN A 84 12.01 25.92 -0.11
CA ASN A 84 13.20 25.08 -0.19
C ASN A 84 13.76 24.74 1.22
N MET A 85 12.88 24.40 2.16
CA MET A 85 13.25 24.00 3.52
C MET A 85 13.31 22.48 3.62
N ASP A 86 14.26 21.94 4.38
CA ASP A 86 14.20 20.57 4.87
C ASP A 86 12.93 20.41 5.73
N PHE A 87 12.18 19.33 5.48
CA PHE A 87 10.87 19.14 6.09
C PHE A 87 10.96 18.92 7.61
N THR A 88 12.01 18.24 8.07
CA THR A 88 12.23 17.99 9.50
C THR A 88 12.57 19.28 10.24
N GLU A 89 13.47 20.08 9.67
CA GLU A 89 13.84 21.38 10.23
C GLU A 89 12.68 22.39 10.19
N PHE A 90 11.86 22.37 9.13
CA PHE A 90 10.61 23.13 9.09
C PHE A 90 9.66 22.74 10.24
N CYS A 91 9.48 21.44 10.50
CA CYS A 91 8.60 20.97 11.56
C CYS A 91 9.12 21.33 12.96
N LYS A 92 10.43 21.22 13.18
CA LYS A 92 11.10 21.64 14.44
C LYS A 92 10.93 23.14 14.69
N LEU A 93 11.23 23.98 13.69
CA LEU A 93 11.04 25.44 13.78
C LEU A 93 9.60 25.78 14.18
N ASN A 94 8.64 25.07 13.62
CA ASN A 94 7.22 25.31 13.85
C ASN A 94 6.63 24.56 15.06
N LYS A 95 7.48 23.91 15.86
CA LYS A 95 7.12 23.11 17.05
C LYS A 95 6.03 22.08 16.77
N ILE A 96 6.06 21.48 15.58
CA ILE A 96 5.13 20.43 15.17
C ILE A 96 5.60 19.11 15.80
N PRO A 97 4.79 18.39 16.58
CA PRO A 97 5.19 17.12 17.17
C PRO A 97 5.32 16.03 16.11
N ALA A 98 6.30 15.13 16.28
CA ALA A 98 6.35 13.91 15.48
C ALA A 98 5.26 12.93 15.95
N PRO A 99 4.67 12.11 15.05
CA PRO A 99 4.97 12.02 13.63
C PRO A 99 4.36 13.18 12.80
N TYR A 100 5.21 13.89 12.05
CA TYR A 100 4.83 15.13 11.35
C TYR A 100 3.73 14.96 10.29
N ARG A 101 3.56 13.74 9.76
CA ARG A 101 2.59 13.42 8.70
C ARG A 101 1.14 13.40 9.19
N GLU A 102 0.92 13.40 10.50
CA GLU A 102 -0.40 13.44 11.12
C GLU A 102 -0.87 14.87 11.41
N TYR A 103 0.02 15.86 11.22
CA TYR A 103 -0.31 17.25 11.47
C TYR A 103 -1.22 17.82 10.37
N SER A 104 -2.45 18.17 10.77
CA SER A 104 -3.43 18.82 9.90
C SER A 104 -3.52 20.32 10.24
N PRO A 105 -3.00 21.22 9.36
CA PRO A 105 -3.03 22.66 9.60
C PRO A 105 -4.48 23.17 9.57
N LYS A 106 -4.82 24.10 10.47
CA LYS A 106 -6.13 24.79 10.44
C LYS A 106 -6.18 25.79 9.28
N LYS A 107 -7.38 26.12 8.78
CA LYS A 107 -7.57 27.18 7.79
C LYS A 107 -7.01 28.50 8.33
N GLY A 108 -6.17 29.17 7.54
CA GLY A 108 -5.50 30.43 7.94
C GLY A 108 -4.37 30.25 8.95
N GLU A 109 -3.94 29.01 9.23
CA GLU A 109 -2.81 28.79 10.12
C GLU A 109 -1.50 29.19 9.45
N LYS A 110 -0.74 30.07 10.12
CA LYS A 110 0.56 30.57 9.67
C LYS A 110 1.72 29.81 10.30
N PHE A 111 2.78 29.64 9.53
CA PHE A 111 4.01 28.94 9.90
C PHE A 111 5.22 29.86 9.72
N TYR A 112 6.21 29.76 10.59
CA TYR A 112 7.50 30.44 10.43
C TYR A 112 8.25 29.91 9.23
N ILE A 113 8.80 30.82 8.43
CA ILE A 113 9.47 30.51 7.17
C ILE A 113 10.88 31.07 7.14
N ILE A 114 11.84 30.20 6.82
CA ILE A 114 13.24 30.57 6.57
C ILE A 114 13.67 29.87 5.28
N LYS A 115 13.79 30.63 4.19
CA LYS A 115 14.17 30.09 2.87
C LYS A 115 15.50 29.32 2.96
N GLY A 116 15.53 28.06 2.49
CA GLY A 116 16.75 27.25 2.49
C GLY A 116 17.09 26.57 3.83
N LEU A 117 16.24 26.64 4.86
CA LEU A 117 16.53 26.05 6.17
C LEU A 117 16.79 24.54 6.06
N GLY A 118 17.93 24.06 6.57
CA GLY A 118 18.30 22.64 6.56
C GLY A 118 18.82 22.10 5.22
N ASN A 119 18.70 22.86 4.13
CA ASN A 119 19.24 22.51 2.82
C ASN A 119 20.59 23.21 2.61
N SER A 120 21.69 22.46 2.71
CA SER A 120 23.04 23.01 2.57
C SER A 120 23.36 23.44 1.14
N ALA A 121 23.08 24.71 0.84
CA ALA A 121 23.72 25.48 -0.23
C ALA A 121 24.44 26.75 0.30
N ASN A 122 24.60 26.89 1.62
CA ASN A 122 25.42 27.94 2.23
C ASN A 122 26.49 27.31 3.13
N LYS A 123 27.59 26.88 2.52
CA LYS A 123 28.89 26.81 3.20
C LYS A 123 29.76 27.91 2.60
N THR A 124 29.91 29.01 3.33
CA THR A 124 31.04 29.92 3.13
C THR A 124 31.83 29.98 4.44
N GLN A 125 33.01 29.37 4.35
CA GLN A 125 34.30 29.68 4.99
C GLN A 125 34.54 29.51 6.50
N VAL A 126 35.79 29.03 6.73
CA VAL A 126 36.64 29.00 7.94
C VAL A 126 36.25 27.91 8.98
N ALA A 127 37.11 27.02 9.49
CA ALA A 127 38.57 26.97 9.56
C ALA A 127 39.06 25.51 9.56
N ASN A 128 40.24 25.28 8.96
CA ASN A 128 41.10 24.16 9.27
C ASN A 128 41.45 24.14 10.76
N LYS A 129 41.21 23.03 11.44
CA LYS A 129 42.09 22.54 12.51
C LYS A 129 42.03 21.02 12.59
N THR A 130 43.14 20.42 12.16
CA THR A 130 43.55 19.05 12.40
C THR A 130 43.49 18.73 13.89
N GLN A 131 42.92 17.58 14.27
CA GLN A 131 43.56 16.74 15.27
C GLN A 131 43.09 15.28 15.20
N SER A 132 44.08 14.46 14.85
CA SER A 132 44.13 13.01 14.99
C SER A 132 43.90 12.59 16.45
N SER A 133 43.06 11.58 16.66
CA SER A 133 43.32 10.58 17.70
C SER A 133 42.72 9.23 17.30
N LYS A 134 43.63 8.26 17.17
CA LYS A 134 43.45 6.83 17.00
C LYS A 134 43.14 6.20 18.36
N PRO A 135 42.43 5.06 18.40
CA PRO A 135 42.86 4.00 19.30
C PRO A 135 43.11 2.68 18.58
N THR A 136 44.27 2.13 18.89
CA THR A 136 44.80 0.79 18.62
C THR A 136 44.00 -0.28 19.38
N PRO A 137 44.08 -1.56 18.96
CA PRO A 137 44.33 -2.61 19.97
C PRO A 137 45.62 -3.38 19.70
N LYS A 138 46.40 -3.56 20.77
CA LYS A 138 47.58 -4.43 20.87
C LYS A 138 47.16 -5.90 20.88
N SER A 139 48.00 -6.70 20.23
CA SER A 139 48.11 -8.16 20.30
C SER A 139 48.75 -8.62 21.63
N ALA A 140 48.38 -9.81 22.10
CA ALA A 140 49.35 -10.79 22.62
C ALA A 140 48.78 -12.23 22.52
N SER A 141 49.54 -13.08 21.83
CA SER A 141 49.36 -14.52 21.62
C SER A 141 49.76 -15.36 22.83
N ALA A 142 49.26 -16.60 22.88
CA ALA A 142 50.11 -17.78 23.11
C ALA A 142 49.59 -18.98 22.29
N LYS A 143 50.52 -19.74 21.70
CA LYS A 143 50.42 -20.77 20.65
C LYS A 143 50.86 -22.14 21.25
N PRO A 144 51.12 -23.22 20.49
CA PRO A 144 50.28 -24.40 20.22
C PRO A 144 50.90 -25.76 20.67
N ALA A 145 50.24 -26.89 20.36
CA ALA A 145 50.91 -28.17 20.18
C ALA A 145 50.36 -28.94 18.96
N GLN A 146 51.29 -29.51 18.18
CA GLN A 146 51.14 -30.24 16.93
C GLN A 146 50.77 -31.72 17.15
N THR A 147 50.18 -32.38 16.14
CA THR A 147 50.72 -33.61 15.50
C THR A 147 49.87 -33.98 14.28
N LYS A 148 50.42 -33.81 13.06
CA LYS A 148 51.03 -34.81 12.16
C LYS A 148 50.04 -35.47 11.19
N SER A 149 50.23 -35.12 9.92
CA SER A 149 49.64 -35.74 8.74
C SER A 149 50.61 -36.78 8.14
N LYS A 150 50.08 -37.90 7.66
CA LYS A 150 50.77 -38.78 6.68
C LYS A 150 49.75 -39.36 5.69
N ARG A 151 50.23 -39.43 4.45
CA ARG A 151 49.57 -39.64 3.14
C ARG A 151 49.52 -41.13 2.76
N VAL A 152 48.86 -41.40 1.62
CA VAL A 152 49.02 -42.52 0.62
C VAL A 152 47.73 -43.38 0.56
N ALA A 153 47.10 -43.75 -0.57
CA ALA A 153 47.31 -43.58 -2.02
C ALA A 153 45.98 -43.75 -2.80
N GLN A 154 45.96 -43.26 -4.04
CA GLN A 154 45.02 -43.65 -5.10
C GLN A 154 45.27 -45.08 -5.58
N THR A 155 44.20 -45.85 -5.83
CA THR A 155 44.08 -46.93 -6.83
C THR A 155 42.57 -47.03 -7.16
N SER A 156 42.18 -46.60 -8.36
CA SER A 156 41.95 -47.38 -9.59
C SER A 156 40.57 -48.07 -9.67
N HIS A 157 39.97 -47.95 -10.85
CA HIS A 157 38.61 -48.32 -11.21
C HIS A 157 38.32 -49.82 -11.04
N LYS A 158 37.16 -50.17 -10.49
CA LYS A 158 36.44 -51.40 -10.84
C LYS A 158 34.93 -51.21 -10.71
N SER A 159 34.25 -51.38 -11.85
CA SER A 159 32.81 -51.49 -11.99
C SER A 159 32.32 -52.74 -11.24
N VAL A 160 31.38 -52.59 -10.31
CA VAL A 160 30.66 -53.72 -9.71
C VAL A 160 29.17 -53.40 -9.66
N LYS A 161 28.41 -54.33 -10.22
CA LYS A 161 26.95 -54.39 -10.33
C LYS A 161 26.26 -54.12 -8.99
N THR A 162 25.22 -53.30 -9.06
CA THR A 162 24.25 -52.97 -8.02
C THR A 162 23.52 -54.21 -7.51
N LYS A 163 23.59 -54.47 -6.20
CA LYS A 163 22.56 -55.20 -5.44
C LYS A 163 21.54 -54.20 -4.87
N PRO A 164 20.26 -54.58 -4.69
CA PRO A 164 19.24 -53.67 -4.18
C PRO A 164 19.59 -53.25 -2.76
N ARG A 165 19.69 -51.94 -2.52
CA ARG A 165 19.93 -51.38 -1.18
C ARG A 165 18.67 -51.59 -0.35
N THR A 166 18.83 -52.22 0.80
CA THR A 166 17.84 -52.35 1.87
C THR A 166 17.18 -51.00 2.16
N SER A 167 15.86 -51.00 2.37
CA SER A 167 15.08 -49.80 2.68
C SER A 167 15.65 -49.07 3.90
N MET A 168 15.98 -47.79 3.73
CA MET A 168 16.48 -46.94 4.82
C MET A 168 15.44 -46.83 5.93
N THR A 169 15.89 -46.92 7.18
CA THR A 169 15.06 -46.62 8.35
C THR A 169 14.63 -45.15 8.36
N GLU A 170 13.57 -44.84 9.09
CA GLU A 170 13.00 -43.48 9.13
C GLU A 170 14.00 -42.46 9.73
N ALA A 171 14.80 -42.87 10.71
CA ALA A 171 15.89 -42.07 11.25
C ALA A 171 17.01 -41.82 10.21
N GLU A 172 17.38 -42.81 9.41
CA GLU A 172 18.37 -42.65 8.33
C GLU A 172 17.85 -41.77 7.19
N LYS A 173 16.54 -41.79 6.90
CA LYS A 173 15.92 -40.86 5.95
C LYS A 173 16.00 -39.42 6.45
N VAL A 174 15.74 -39.18 7.74
CA VAL A 174 15.83 -37.83 8.35
C VAL A 174 17.29 -37.33 8.36
N ILE A 175 18.25 -38.18 8.71
CA ILE A 175 19.69 -37.83 8.70
C ILE A 175 20.18 -37.58 7.26
N HIS A 176 19.77 -38.41 6.30
CA HIS A 176 20.14 -38.23 4.89
C HIS A 176 19.50 -36.96 4.30
N THR A 177 18.26 -36.65 4.66
CA THR A 177 17.53 -35.44 4.20
C THR A 177 18.14 -34.16 4.80
N THR A 178 18.50 -34.17 6.08
CA THR A 178 19.18 -33.04 6.72
C THR A 178 20.60 -32.83 6.19
N ALA A 179 21.35 -33.92 5.95
CA ALA A 179 22.68 -33.86 5.32
C ALA A 179 22.63 -33.35 3.87
N THR A 180 21.66 -33.80 3.06
CA THR A 180 21.47 -33.30 1.68
C THR A 180 20.98 -31.86 1.63
N ALA A 181 20.11 -31.44 2.55
CA ALA A 181 19.71 -30.03 2.68
C ALA A 181 20.90 -29.14 3.08
N GLY A 182 21.73 -29.58 4.04
CA GLY A 182 22.97 -28.89 4.42
C GLY A 182 23.97 -28.79 3.28
N ALA A 183 24.19 -29.88 2.54
CA ALA A 183 25.09 -29.90 1.38
C ALA A 183 24.59 -28.97 0.25
N LYS A 184 23.28 -28.92 0.00
CA LYS A 184 22.67 -28.00 -0.99
C LYS A 184 22.88 -26.54 -0.60
N VAL A 185 22.70 -26.18 0.66
CA VAL A 185 22.96 -24.81 1.15
C VAL A 185 24.43 -24.44 1.00
N ILE A 186 25.35 -25.33 1.38
CA ILE A 186 26.80 -25.10 1.23
C ILE A 186 27.15 -24.92 -0.26
N SER A 187 26.64 -25.79 -1.14
CA SER A 187 26.84 -25.65 -2.58
C SER A 187 26.32 -24.31 -3.12
N ASN A 188 25.11 -23.90 -2.71
CA ASN A 188 24.54 -22.62 -3.13
C ASN A 188 25.37 -21.43 -2.64
N VAL A 189 25.89 -21.48 -1.39
CA VAL A 189 26.74 -20.41 -0.85
C VAL A 189 28.06 -20.32 -1.62
N VAL A 190 28.67 -21.45 -1.94
CA VAL A 190 29.91 -21.50 -2.72
C VAL A 190 29.69 -20.97 -4.14
N THR A 191 28.65 -21.45 -4.84
CA THR A 191 28.38 -21.09 -6.24
C THR A 191 27.79 -19.70 -6.41
N TRP A 192 26.84 -19.31 -5.55
CA TRP A 192 25.98 -18.14 -5.72
C TRP A 192 26.12 -17.10 -4.61
N GLY A 193 26.96 -17.33 -3.59
CA GLY A 193 27.10 -16.42 -2.45
C GLY A 193 25.84 -16.27 -1.59
N SER A 194 24.88 -17.19 -1.74
CA SER A 194 23.56 -17.10 -1.10
C SER A 194 23.09 -18.48 -0.66
N ARG A 195 22.16 -18.53 0.30
CA ARG A 195 21.63 -19.82 0.81
C ARG A 195 20.71 -20.52 -0.21
N TYR A 196 20.19 -19.74 -1.15
CA TYR A 196 19.20 -20.17 -2.14
C TYR A 196 19.78 -20.05 -3.55
N SER A 197 19.35 -20.91 -4.45
CA SER A 197 19.68 -20.78 -5.87
C SER A 197 18.98 -19.56 -6.49
N PRO A 198 19.46 -19.04 -7.65
CA PRO A 198 18.82 -17.92 -8.32
C PRO A 198 17.33 -18.13 -8.66
N ALA A 199 16.95 -19.37 -8.98
CA ALA A 199 15.57 -19.74 -9.27
C ALA A 199 14.69 -19.71 -8.00
N GLU A 200 15.20 -20.19 -6.87
CA GLU A 200 14.51 -20.17 -5.58
C GLU A 200 14.31 -18.73 -5.10
N ILE A 201 15.31 -17.86 -5.25
CA ILE A 201 15.20 -16.43 -4.92
C ILE A 201 14.13 -15.76 -5.79
N ALA A 202 14.17 -15.97 -7.11
CA ALA A 202 13.20 -15.39 -8.03
C ALA A 202 11.77 -15.86 -7.72
N GLN A 203 11.58 -17.16 -7.44
CA GLN A 203 10.29 -17.72 -7.04
C GLN A 203 9.80 -17.15 -5.71
N GLY A 204 10.67 -17.01 -4.71
CA GLY A 204 10.33 -16.42 -3.42
C GLY A 204 9.89 -14.96 -3.55
N LEU A 205 10.59 -14.15 -4.34
CA LEU A 205 10.21 -12.75 -4.62
C LEU A 205 8.85 -12.67 -5.35
N ASN A 206 8.66 -13.47 -6.39
CA ASN A 206 7.41 -13.50 -7.18
C ASN A 206 6.23 -14.01 -6.34
N LYS A 207 6.46 -15.04 -5.52
CA LYS A 207 5.46 -15.58 -4.60
C LYS A 207 5.07 -14.55 -3.56
N SER A 208 6.04 -13.93 -2.89
CA SER A 208 5.79 -12.88 -1.90
C SER A 208 5.04 -11.69 -2.50
N ALA A 209 5.44 -11.25 -3.71
CA ALA A 209 4.74 -10.20 -4.45
C ALA A 209 3.27 -10.55 -4.82
N LYS A 210 2.96 -11.84 -4.98
CA LYS A 210 1.59 -12.32 -5.27
C LYS A 210 0.76 -12.54 -4.01
N ASP A 211 1.40 -13.03 -2.95
CA ASP A 211 0.74 -13.42 -1.71
C ASP A 211 0.51 -12.24 -0.77
N HIS A 212 1.29 -11.16 -0.93
CA HIS A 212 1.27 -10.03 -0.03
C HIS A 212 1.00 -8.73 -0.76
N TRP A 213 0.11 -7.94 -0.15
CA TRP A 213 -0.10 -6.55 -0.48
C TRP A 213 0.88 -5.71 0.35
N GLY A 214 1.76 -4.95 -0.30
CA GLY A 214 2.90 -4.29 0.34
C GLY A 214 4.09 -5.22 0.50
N ALA A 215 4.28 -6.14 -0.45
CA ALA A 215 5.26 -7.21 -0.38
C ALA A 215 6.69 -6.71 -0.12
N VAL A 216 7.09 -5.59 -0.72
CA VAL A 216 8.47 -5.07 -0.59
C VAL A 216 8.86 -4.80 0.86
N GLU A 217 7.91 -4.50 1.76
CA GLU A 217 8.20 -4.29 3.19
C GLU A 217 7.97 -5.54 4.05
N LYS A 218 7.60 -6.68 3.46
CA LYS A 218 7.38 -7.95 4.17
C LYS A 218 8.67 -8.72 4.38
N ALA A 219 8.70 -9.48 5.47
CA ALA A 219 9.89 -10.18 5.92
C ALA A 219 10.37 -11.25 4.93
N ASP A 220 9.45 -11.97 4.31
CA ASP A 220 9.71 -13.01 3.32
C ASP A 220 10.25 -12.42 1.99
N PHE A 221 9.70 -11.30 1.53
CA PHE A 221 10.26 -10.56 0.39
C PHE A 221 11.67 -10.07 0.69
N GLN A 222 11.87 -9.46 1.86
CA GLN A 222 13.15 -8.94 2.30
C GLN A 222 14.18 -10.05 2.52
N GLU A 223 13.76 -11.23 2.99
CA GLU A 223 14.63 -12.40 3.13
C GLU A 223 15.21 -12.80 1.77
N MET A 224 14.37 -12.90 0.75
CA MET A 224 14.79 -13.25 -0.60
C MET A 224 15.59 -12.13 -1.26
N LEU A 225 15.18 -10.87 -1.09
CA LEU A 225 15.88 -9.71 -1.66
C LEU A 225 17.34 -9.66 -1.18
N LYS A 226 17.58 -9.90 0.11
CA LYS A 226 18.93 -9.93 0.72
C LYS A 226 19.82 -11.07 0.20
N GLN A 227 19.27 -12.07 -0.48
CA GLN A 227 20.06 -13.14 -1.11
C GLN A 227 20.64 -12.71 -2.46
N ILE A 228 20.12 -11.64 -3.06
CA ILE A 228 20.67 -11.07 -4.29
C ILE A 228 22.01 -10.39 -3.96
N ASN A 229 23.05 -10.76 -4.68
CA ASN A 229 24.40 -10.27 -4.49
C ASN A 229 25.19 -10.29 -5.82
N PRO A 230 26.41 -9.73 -5.87
CA PRO A 230 27.18 -9.63 -7.11
C PRO A 230 27.54 -10.96 -7.78
N LYS A 231 27.45 -12.11 -7.09
CA LYS A 231 27.69 -13.43 -7.70
C LYS A 231 26.46 -14.01 -8.41
N ASN A 232 25.25 -13.51 -8.11
CA ASN A 232 24.01 -14.13 -8.59
C ASN A 232 23.00 -13.15 -9.22
N ALA A 233 23.24 -11.83 -9.17
CA ALA A 233 22.27 -10.82 -9.61
C ALA A 233 21.72 -11.05 -11.03
N SER A 234 22.60 -11.25 -12.02
CA SER A 234 22.17 -11.54 -13.39
C SER A 234 21.37 -12.83 -13.50
N ALA A 235 21.75 -13.87 -12.76
CA ALA A 235 21.05 -15.14 -12.78
C ALA A 235 19.67 -15.03 -12.15
N VAL A 236 19.52 -14.28 -11.06
CA VAL A 236 18.23 -14.03 -10.39
C VAL A 236 17.31 -13.22 -11.30
N ILE A 237 17.80 -12.13 -11.89
CA ILE A 237 16.98 -11.28 -12.78
C ILE A 237 16.52 -12.08 -14.01
N LYS A 238 17.41 -12.89 -14.61
CA LYS A 238 17.05 -13.80 -15.72
C LYS A 238 16.05 -14.87 -15.28
N ALA A 239 16.21 -15.45 -14.10
CA ALA A 239 15.27 -16.43 -13.56
C ALA A 239 13.90 -15.81 -13.28
N TYR A 240 13.86 -14.57 -12.77
CA TYR A 240 12.62 -13.83 -12.56
C TYR A 240 11.88 -13.57 -13.89
N LYS A 241 12.61 -13.10 -14.92
CA LYS A 241 12.05 -12.88 -16.26
C LYS A 241 11.47 -14.16 -16.88
N LYS A 242 12.02 -15.33 -16.56
CA LYS A 242 11.47 -16.63 -17.00
C LYS A 242 10.14 -16.98 -16.35
N ILE A 243 9.95 -16.65 -15.07
CA ILE A 243 8.70 -16.96 -14.34
C ILE A 243 7.68 -15.82 -14.40
N SER A 244 8.08 -14.64 -14.84
CA SER A 244 7.26 -13.44 -15.03
C SER A 244 7.65 -12.72 -16.32
N PRO A 245 7.25 -13.25 -17.50
CA PRO A 245 7.74 -12.75 -18.79
C PRO A 245 7.19 -11.36 -19.15
N ASN A 246 6.05 -10.98 -18.57
CA ASN A 246 5.37 -9.70 -18.86
C ASN A 246 5.67 -8.61 -17.83
N GLU A 247 6.42 -8.92 -16.77
CA GLU A 247 6.66 -8.01 -15.67
C GLU A 247 8.08 -8.23 -15.12
N SER A 248 8.93 -7.22 -15.28
CA SER A 248 10.30 -7.27 -14.76
C SER A 248 10.31 -7.23 -13.23
N LEU A 249 11.40 -7.70 -12.61
CA LEU A 249 11.57 -7.59 -11.16
C LEU A 249 11.52 -6.13 -10.68
N ILE A 250 12.07 -5.20 -11.47
CA ILE A 250 11.98 -3.77 -11.17
C ILE A 250 10.53 -3.32 -11.23
N ASN A 251 9.78 -3.70 -12.28
CA ASN A 251 8.38 -3.38 -12.39
C ASN A 251 7.57 -3.94 -11.23
N THR A 252 7.77 -5.19 -10.82
CA THR A 252 7.08 -5.76 -9.65
C THR A 252 7.34 -4.96 -8.38
N ILE A 253 8.59 -4.58 -8.12
CA ILE A 253 8.93 -3.79 -6.94
C ILE A 253 8.30 -2.40 -7.02
N THR A 254 8.35 -1.75 -8.18
CA THR A 254 7.84 -0.38 -8.33
C THR A 254 6.32 -0.31 -8.42
N SER A 255 5.68 -1.35 -8.94
CA SER A 255 4.22 -1.53 -9.05
C SER A 255 3.58 -1.97 -7.73
N GLU A 256 4.37 -2.30 -6.71
CA GLU A 256 3.90 -2.61 -5.36
C GLU A 256 3.50 -1.33 -4.60
N ILE A 257 2.37 -0.76 -4.98
CA ILE A 257 1.88 0.55 -4.53
C ILE A 257 1.59 0.65 -3.03
N ARG A 258 1.52 -0.47 -2.31
CA ARG A 258 1.32 -0.46 -0.86
C ARG A 258 2.60 -0.33 -0.06
N SER A 259 3.74 -0.71 -0.64
CA SER A 259 5.04 -0.50 0.01
C SER A 259 5.47 0.96 -0.08
N GLY A 260 6.14 1.45 0.96
CA GLY A 260 6.71 2.79 1.02
C GLY A 260 7.54 3.12 -0.22
N LYS A 261 7.42 4.37 -0.72
CA LYS A 261 8.19 4.86 -1.88
C LYS A 261 9.70 4.62 -1.68
N ASP A 262 10.22 4.95 -0.50
CA ASP A 262 11.64 4.79 -0.21
C ASP A 262 12.03 3.31 -0.12
N ALA A 263 11.19 2.45 0.44
CA ALA A 263 11.43 1.00 0.49
C ALA A 263 11.54 0.40 -0.93
N ARG A 264 10.65 0.80 -1.84
CA ARG A 264 10.70 0.39 -3.25
C ARG A 264 11.93 0.92 -3.97
N LYS A 265 12.25 2.20 -3.81
CA LYS A 265 13.46 2.81 -4.39
C LYS A 265 14.72 2.12 -3.89
N ASN A 266 14.79 1.81 -2.61
CA ASN A 266 15.92 1.11 -2.01
C ASN A 266 16.03 -0.33 -2.54
N ALA A 267 14.92 -1.05 -2.69
CA ALA A 267 14.93 -2.39 -3.26
C ALA A 267 15.37 -2.41 -4.74
N VAL A 268 14.90 -1.45 -5.55
CA VAL A 268 15.36 -1.27 -6.94
C VAL A 268 16.85 -0.94 -7.00
N MET A 269 17.31 0.00 -6.17
CA MET A 269 18.73 0.37 -6.11
C MET A 269 19.59 -0.78 -5.61
N TYR A 270 19.11 -1.62 -4.69
CA TYR A 270 19.84 -2.80 -4.21
C TYR A 270 20.09 -3.82 -5.33
N ILE A 271 19.07 -4.07 -6.16
CA ILE A 271 19.19 -4.96 -7.34
C ILE A 271 20.15 -4.35 -8.36
N TYR A 272 20.00 -3.06 -8.65
CA TYR A 272 20.90 -2.35 -9.56
C TYR A 272 22.35 -2.41 -9.07
N ASP A 273 22.61 -2.11 -7.80
CA ASP A 273 23.95 -2.06 -7.22
C ASP A 273 24.61 -3.46 -7.23
N SER A 274 23.84 -4.50 -6.95
CA SER A 274 24.31 -5.89 -7.05
C SER A 274 24.69 -6.27 -8.47
N LEU A 275 23.87 -5.92 -9.46
CA LEU A 275 24.15 -6.17 -10.87
C LEU A 275 25.31 -5.30 -11.39
N ALA A 276 25.40 -4.05 -10.95
CA ALA A 276 26.46 -3.13 -11.33
C ALA A 276 27.82 -3.60 -10.82
N GLN A 277 27.88 -4.16 -9.62
CA GLN A 277 29.09 -4.79 -9.09
C GLN A 277 29.46 -6.05 -9.90
N GLU A 278 28.50 -6.92 -10.23
CA GLU A 278 28.75 -8.09 -11.09
C GLU A 278 29.34 -7.67 -12.46
N LYS A 279 28.74 -6.65 -13.08
CA LYS A 279 29.06 -6.20 -14.44
C LYS A 279 30.11 -5.09 -14.51
N LYS A 280 30.68 -4.69 -13.37
CA LYS A 280 31.69 -3.61 -13.23
C LYS A 280 31.24 -2.26 -13.83
N TYR A 281 30.00 -1.85 -13.58
CA TYR A 281 29.46 -0.55 -14.01
C TYR A 281 29.94 0.60 -13.14
N THR A 282 30.02 1.81 -13.72
CA THR A 282 30.60 2.98 -13.05
C THR A 282 29.59 3.73 -12.16
N GLN A 283 30.12 4.51 -11.23
CA GLN A 283 29.31 5.39 -10.36
C GLN A 283 28.49 6.43 -11.16
N SER A 284 28.97 6.85 -12.33
CA SER A 284 28.23 7.74 -13.23
C SER A 284 26.97 7.07 -13.80
N ALA A 285 27.07 5.79 -14.20
CA ALA A 285 25.91 5.03 -14.65
C ALA A 285 24.89 4.83 -13.52
N ARG A 286 25.37 4.58 -12.29
CA ARG A 286 24.54 4.49 -11.09
C ARG A 286 23.77 5.78 -10.82
N ALA A 287 24.44 6.93 -10.91
CA ALA A 287 23.80 8.23 -10.70
C ALA A 287 22.71 8.51 -11.73
N LYS A 288 22.93 8.15 -13.01
CA LYS A 288 21.92 8.26 -14.07
C LYS A 288 20.72 7.35 -13.83
N PHE A 289 20.96 6.09 -13.43
CA PHE A 289 19.88 5.16 -13.10
C PHE A 289 19.07 5.65 -11.90
N LYS A 290 19.74 6.11 -10.84
CA LYS A 290 19.07 6.68 -9.67
C LYS A 290 18.29 7.95 -10.01
N ALA A 291 18.84 8.85 -10.81
CA ALA A 291 18.13 10.06 -11.23
C ALA A 291 16.89 9.74 -12.06
N ASN A 292 16.96 8.69 -12.90
CA ASN A 292 15.82 8.19 -13.63
C ASN A 292 14.76 7.59 -12.68
N LEU A 293 15.17 6.72 -11.76
CA LEU A 293 14.30 6.17 -10.71
C LEU A 293 13.63 7.28 -9.88
N ASP A 294 14.41 8.26 -9.40
CA ASP A 294 13.91 9.41 -8.65
C ASP A 294 12.90 10.20 -9.47
N LYS A 295 13.24 10.56 -10.71
CA LYS A 295 12.36 11.26 -11.65
C LYS A 295 11.04 10.52 -11.84
N GLU A 296 11.08 9.20 -12.06
CA GLU A 296 9.88 8.39 -12.27
C GLU A 296 9.01 8.31 -11.02
N PHE A 297 9.62 8.30 -9.83
CA PHE A 297 8.90 8.36 -8.55
C PHE A 297 8.46 9.77 -8.13
N ASP A 298 8.99 10.82 -8.73
CA ASP A 298 8.66 12.23 -8.47
C ASP A 298 7.61 12.79 -9.45
N LYS A 299 7.25 12.02 -10.48
CA LYS A 299 6.13 12.34 -11.37
C LYS A 299 4.83 12.43 -10.56
N TRP A 300 4.05 13.47 -10.86
CA TRP A 300 2.77 13.78 -10.22
C TRP A 300 1.63 12.80 -10.61
N VAL A 301 1.84 11.90 -11.58
CA VAL A 301 0.78 11.05 -12.15
C VAL A 301 1.24 9.60 -12.35
N GLY A 302 0.49 8.63 -11.81
CA GLY A 302 0.54 7.20 -12.19
C GLY A 302 1.59 6.31 -11.51
N MET A 303 1.59 5.03 -11.89
CA MET A 303 2.66 4.06 -11.54
C MET A 303 3.98 4.44 -12.20
N VAL A 304 5.09 4.15 -11.52
CA VAL A 304 6.48 4.37 -11.98
C VAL A 304 6.69 3.70 -13.34
N ASP A 305 7.13 4.47 -14.35
CA ASP A 305 7.51 3.88 -15.64
C ASP A 305 8.89 3.24 -15.53
N THR A 306 8.94 1.91 -15.61
CA THR A 306 10.20 1.19 -15.54
C THR A 306 10.88 1.03 -16.88
N SER A 307 10.29 1.45 -18.01
CA SER A 307 10.80 1.16 -19.36
C SER A 307 12.27 1.53 -19.54
N GLN A 308 12.69 2.70 -19.05
CA GLN A 308 14.09 3.14 -19.15
C GLN A 308 15.01 2.43 -18.15
N MET A 309 14.51 2.09 -16.97
CA MET A 309 15.23 1.29 -15.98
C MET A 309 15.41 -0.15 -16.48
N ASP A 310 14.36 -0.77 -17.03
CA ASP A 310 14.35 -2.08 -17.62
C ASP A 310 15.29 -2.16 -18.83
N LYS A 311 15.28 -1.16 -19.72
CA LYS A 311 16.28 -1.05 -20.80
C LYS A 311 17.71 -1.00 -20.27
N THR A 312 17.94 -0.27 -19.17
CA THR A 312 19.27 -0.19 -18.55
C THR A 312 19.68 -1.55 -17.97
N ILE A 313 18.79 -2.23 -17.24
CA ILE A 313 19.03 -3.57 -16.70
C ILE A 313 19.25 -4.59 -17.82
N ASP A 314 18.41 -4.61 -18.86
CA ASP A 314 18.56 -5.51 -20.01
C ASP A 314 19.88 -5.23 -20.76
N SER A 315 20.30 -3.97 -20.88
CA SER A 315 21.62 -3.61 -21.45
C SER A 315 22.77 -4.14 -20.57
N MET A 316 22.67 -4.01 -19.24
CA MET A 316 23.64 -4.57 -18.30
C MET A 316 23.71 -6.11 -18.39
N LEU A 317 22.57 -6.77 -18.63
CA LEU A 317 22.49 -8.22 -18.79
C LEU A 317 23.00 -8.71 -20.15
N ALA A 318 22.80 -7.92 -21.21
CA ALA A 318 23.28 -8.19 -22.55
C ALA A 318 24.79 -7.98 -22.67
N LYS A 319 25.36 -7.08 -21.87
CA LYS A 319 26.80 -6.90 -21.72
C LYS A 319 27.39 -8.11 -20.99
N THR A 320 27.67 -9.17 -21.75
CA THR A 320 28.49 -10.30 -21.30
C THR A 320 29.59 -10.51 -22.31
N SER A 321 30.81 -10.75 -21.85
CA SER A 321 31.86 -11.38 -22.67
C SER A 321 31.25 -12.59 -23.38
N SER A 322 31.20 -12.51 -24.70
CA SER A 322 30.99 -13.58 -25.70
C SER A 322 29.85 -14.60 -25.48
N THR A 323 28.84 -14.45 -26.37
CA THR A 323 28.14 -15.51 -27.15
C THR A 323 27.34 -16.62 -26.45
N GLN A 324 26.01 -16.56 -26.56
CA GLN A 324 25.22 -17.54 -27.35
C GLN A 324 23.75 -17.12 -27.41
N ALA A 325 23.23 -17.00 -28.65
CA ALA A 325 21.82 -16.76 -28.95
C ALA A 325 21.02 -18.06 -28.87
N THR A 326 19.77 -18.02 -28.41
CA THR A 326 18.76 -19.03 -28.77
C THR A 326 17.35 -18.44 -28.80
N ASN A 327 16.59 -18.98 -29.74
CA ASN A 327 15.36 -18.50 -30.32
C ASN A 327 14.13 -18.57 -29.39
N SER A 328 13.26 -17.58 -29.57
CA SER A 328 11.93 -17.45 -28.96
C SER A 328 10.98 -18.53 -29.47
N SER A 329 10.47 -19.39 -28.57
CA SER A 329 9.23 -20.13 -28.83
C SER A 329 8.16 -19.72 -27.84
N LYS A 330 7.02 -19.27 -28.37
CA LYS A 330 5.78 -18.97 -27.65
C LYS A 330 5.34 -20.21 -26.88
N LYS A 331 5.23 -20.11 -25.55
CA LYS A 331 4.43 -21.05 -24.75
C LYS A 331 3.55 -20.30 -23.76
N THR A 332 2.26 -20.48 -23.93
CA THR A 332 1.15 -20.00 -23.11
C THR A 332 1.23 -20.59 -21.69
N THR A 333 1.38 -19.74 -20.69
CA THR A 333 1.37 -20.13 -19.27
C THR A 333 -0.06 -20.44 -18.82
N LYS A 334 -0.32 -21.72 -18.52
CA LYS A 334 -1.59 -22.18 -17.94
C LYS A 334 -1.68 -21.79 -16.45
N VAL A 335 -2.82 -21.19 -16.08
CA VAL A 335 -3.27 -20.95 -14.69
C VAL A 335 -3.35 -22.29 -13.92
N PRO A 336 -2.97 -22.37 -12.63
CA PRO A 336 -3.08 -23.60 -11.84
C PRO A 336 -4.52 -24.14 -11.87
N HIS A 337 -4.66 -25.44 -12.11
CA HIS A 337 -5.96 -26.07 -12.32
C HIS A 337 -6.62 -26.38 -10.97
N ASN A 338 -7.64 -25.61 -10.60
CA ASN A 338 -8.56 -25.99 -9.53
C ASN A 338 -9.73 -26.74 -10.17
N GLY A 339 -9.67 -28.07 -10.12
CA GLY A 339 -10.66 -28.98 -10.71
C GLY A 339 -11.94 -29.13 -9.90
N ALA A 340 -12.13 -28.35 -8.82
CA ALA A 340 -13.35 -28.40 -8.03
C ALA A 340 -14.58 -28.11 -8.91
N VAL A 341 -15.52 -29.03 -8.87
CA VAL A 341 -16.75 -29.00 -9.64
C VAL A 341 -17.73 -27.98 -9.05
N VAL A 342 -18.33 -27.18 -9.92
CA VAL A 342 -19.28 -26.12 -9.62
C VAL A 342 -20.56 -26.34 -10.39
N LYS A 343 -21.68 -26.35 -9.65
CA LYS A 343 -23.05 -26.36 -10.20
C LYS A 343 -23.63 -24.96 -10.05
N LEU A 344 -24.03 -24.39 -11.19
CA LEU A 344 -24.72 -23.09 -11.23
C LEU A 344 -26.22 -23.31 -11.20
N THR A 345 -26.97 -22.42 -10.56
CA THR A 345 -28.40 -22.65 -10.33
C THR A 345 -29.29 -22.45 -11.57
N LYS A 346 -28.80 -21.76 -12.61
CA LYS A 346 -29.50 -21.55 -13.89
C LYS A 346 -28.82 -22.24 -15.08
N SER A 347 -27.95 -23.21 -14.82
CA SER A 347 -27.29 -23.97 -15.89
C SER A 347 -27.28 -25.45 -15.54
N GLU A 348 -27.69 -26.28 -16.50
CA GLU A 348 -27.60 -27.75 -16.38
C GLU A 348 -26.16 -28.25 -16.60
N LYS A 349 -25.28 -27.38 -17.10
CA LYS A 349 -23.87 -27.69 -17.31
C LYS A 349 -23.09 -27.58 -16.00
N THR A 350 -22.16 -28.51 -15.84
CA THR A 350 -21.20 -28.50 -14.76
C THR A 350 -19.93 -27.76 -15.20
N PHE A 351 -19.39 -26.90 -14.34
CA PHE A 351 -18.18 -26.14 -14.60
C PHE A 351 -17.11 -26.48 -13.58
N THR A 352 -15.83 -26.30 -13.90
CA THR A 352 -14.79 -26.23 -12.86
C THR A 352 -14.58 -24.79 -12.41
N VAL A 353 -14.01 -24.60 -11.23
CA VAL A 353 -13.53 -23.29 -10.74
C VAL A 353 -12.62 -22.63 -11.79
N SER A 354 -11.72 -23.39 -12.40
CA SER A 354 -10.85 -22.88 -13.46
C SER A 354 -11.59 -22.49 -14.73
N ASP A 355 -12.66 -23.20 -15.11
CA ASP A 355 -13.46 -22.84 -16.30
C ASP A 355 -14.15 -21.50 -16.11
N LEU A 356 -14.77 -21.29 -14.95
CA LEU A 356 -15.43 -20.03 -14.62
C LEU A 356 -14.44 -18.87 -14.60
N GLN A 357 -13.26 -19.06 -13.98
CA GLN A 357 -12.25 -18.01 -13.94
C GLN A 357 -11.69 -17.68 -15.33
N ARG A 358 -11.39 -18.69 -16.15
CA ARG A 358 -10.93 -18.47 -17.54
C ARG A 358 -12.01 -17.78 -18.37
N GLY A 359 -13.27 -18.19 -18.23
CA GLY A 359 -14.40 -17.58 -18.90
C GLY A 359 -14.56 -16.10 -18.52
N ALA A 360 -14.46 -15.78 -17.23
CA ALA A 360 -14.51 -14.41 -16.74
C ALA A 360 -13.36 -13.55 -17.27
N ILE A 361 -12.12 -14.07 -17.28
CA ILE A 361 -10.97 -13.36 -17.85
C ILE A 361 -11.18 -13.13 -19.36
N ALA A 362 -11.62 -14.14 -20.11
CA ALA A 362 -11.86 -14.01 -21.55
C ALA A 362 -12.96 -12.98 -21.86
N SER A 363 -14.09 -13.05 -21.14
CA SER A 363 -15.19 -12.09 -21.27
C SER A 363 -14.76 -10.68 -20.89
N GLY A 364 -14.07 -10.53 -19.75
CA GLY A 364 -13.59 -9.24 -19.28
C GLY A 364 -12.57 -8.60 -20.22
N LYS A 365 -11.73 -9.39 -20.90
CA LYS A 365 -10.79 -8.86 -21.91
C LYS A 365 -11.55 -8.28 -23.11
N LYS A 366 -12.56 -9.01 -23.61
CA LYS A 366 -13.39 -8.55 -24.72
C LYS A 366 -14.12 -7.26 -24.35
N GLU A 367 -14.73 -7.21 -23.16
CA GLU A 367 -15.40 -6.03 -22.65
C GLU A 367 -14.43 -4.85 -22.51
N ALA A 368 -13.26 -5.05 -21.90
CA ALA A 368 -12.26 -4.00 -21.72
C ALA A 368 -11.79 -3.40 -23.06
N ILE A 369 -11.64 -4.21 -24.10
CA ILE A 369 -11.28 -3.73 -25.45
C ILE A 369 -12.38 -2.81 -26.01
N GLU A 370 -13.64 -3.25 -25.99
CA GLU A 370 -14.76 -2.46 -26.51
C GLU A 370 -14.94 -1.16 -25.74
N LYS A 371 -14.80 -1.23 -24.43
CA LYS A 371 -14.93 -0.06 -23.59
C LYS A 371 -13.74 0.89 -23.68
N PHE A 372 -12.56 0.37 -23.99
CA PHE A 372 -11.40 1.23 -24.27
C PHE A 372 -11.57 2.00 -25.57
N LYS A 373 -12.19 1.41 -26.60
CA LYS A 373 -12.57 2.14 -27.83
C LYS A 373 -13.51 3.31 -27.50
N GLU A 374 -14.54 3.06 -26.70
CA GLU A 374 -15.48 4.09 -26.23
C GLU A 374 -14.77 5.19 -25.43
N TYR A 375 -13.90 4.81 -24.49
CA TYR A 375 -13.10 5.75 -23.71
C TYR A 375 -12.20 6.62 -24.60
N CYS A 376 -11.49 6.02 -25.56
CA CYS A 376 -10.63 6.73 -26.51
C CYS A 376 -11.44 7.76 -27.31
N LYS A 377 -12.60 7.37 -27.83
CA LYS A 377 -13.51 8.26 -28.56
C LYS A 377 -13.95 9.45 -27.71
N THR A 378 -14.42 9.20 -26.49
CA THR A 378 -14.93 10.25 -25.57
C THR A 378 -13.85 11.22 -25.12
N ASN A 379 -12.58 10.79 -25.07
CA ASN A 379 -11.46 11.60 -24.59
C ASN A 379 -10.55 12.13 -25.71
N ASN A 380 -10.96 12.01 -26.97
CA ASN A 380 -10.17 12.42 -28.14
C ASN A 380 -8.76 11.80 -28.17
N ILE A 381 -8.66 10.53 -27.82
CA ILE A 381 -7.42 9.72 -27.86
C ILE A 381 -7.50 8.80 -29.08
N GLN A 382 -6.45 8.76 -29.90
CA GLN A 382 -6.36 7.78 -30.99
C GLN A 382 -6.34 6.36 -30.40
N TYR A 383 -7.28 5.52 -30.83
CA TYR A 383 -7.35 4.14 -30.39
C TYR A 383 -6.21 3.31 -30.97
N ASP A 384 -5.50 2.61 -30.09
CA ASP A 384 -4.55 1.53 -30.40
C ASP A 384 -4.66 0.48 -29.30
N GLU A 385 -5.00 -0.75 -29.67
CA GLU A 385 -5.14 -1.87 -28.71
C GLU A 385 -3.83 -2.14 -27.95
N ASN A 386 -2.66 -1.86 -28.54
CA ASN A 386 -1.37 -2.05 -27.87
C ASN A 386 -1.15 -1.11 -26.69
N MET A 387 -1.92 0.00 -26.65
CA MET A 387 -1.96 0.91 -25.52
C MET A 387 -2.79 0.36 -24.36
N LEU A 388 -3.56 -0.71 -24.53
CA LEU A 388 -4.34 -1.31 -23.46
C LEU A 388 -3.53 -2.36 -22.69
N ASP A 389 -3.44 -2.19 -21.37
CA ASP A 389 -2.84 -3.14 -20.45
C ASP A 389 -3.94 -3.93 -19.72
N LEU A 390 -4.13 -5.18 -20.14
CA LEU A 390 -5.15 -6.08 -19.64
C LEU A 390 -4.76 -6.82 -18.34
N ALA A 391 -3.58 -6.56 -17.77
CA ALA A 391 -3.12 -7.24 -16.55
C ALA A 391 -4.10 -7.16 -15.36
N PRO A 392 -4.89 -6.08 -15.16
CA PRO A 392 -5.94 -6.07 -14.14
C PRO A 392 -7.01 -7.15 -14.36
N ILE A 393 -7.43 -7.38 -15.60
CA ILE A 393 -8.44 -8.40 -15.95
C ILE A 393 -7.87 -9.81 -15.78
N GLU A 394 -6.61 -10.01 -16.15
CA GLU A 394 -5.92 -11.30 -15.97
C GLU A 394 -5.78 -11.74 -14.51
N ARG A 395 -5.99 -10.80 -13.58
CA ARG A 395 -5.95 -11.03 -12.13
C ARG A 395 -7.33 -11.22 -11.49
N TYR A 396 -8.39 -11.43 -12.28
CA TYR A 396 -9.69 -11.80 -11.73
C TYR A 396 -9.56 -13.02 -10.81
N PRO A 397 -10.09 -12.96 -9.58
CA PRO A 397 -9.95 -14.04 -8.61
C PRO A 397 -10.70 -15.28 -9.08
N ALA A 398 -10.34 -16.45 -8.55
CA ALA A 398 -11.15 -17.65 -8.71
C ALA A 398 -12.45 -17.54 -7.87
N PRO A 399 -13.55 -18.18 -8.28
CA PRO A 399 -14.77 -18.22 -7.46
C PRO A 399 -14.53 -18.90 -6.12
N VAL A 400 -15.15 -18.37 -5.06
CA VAL A 400 -15.24 -19.06 -3.77
C VAL A 400 -16.34 -20.11 -3.86
N VAL A 401 -15.99 -21.36 -3.54
CA VAL A 401 -16.89 -22.51 -3.69
C VAL A 401 -17.03 -23.25 -2.37
N LYS A 402 -18.27 -23.56 -2.00
CA LYS A 402 -18.59 -24.42 -0.85
C LYS A 402 -19.64 -25.44 -1.29
N ASN A 403 -19.38 -26.72 -1.01
CA ASN A 403 -20.27 -27.83 -1.38
C ASN A 403 -20.66 -27.82 -2.87
N GLY A 404 -19.69 -27.52 -3.75
CA GLY A 404 -19.89 -27.47 -5.20
C GLY A 404 -20.75 -26.31 -5.70
N LYS A 405 -21.03 -25.28 -4.89
CA LYS A 405 -21.76 -24.08 -5.28
C LYS A 405 -20.90 -22.84 -5.08
N VAL A 406 -21.05 -21.86 -5.96
CA VAL A 406 -20.45 -20.52 -5.77
C VAL A 406 -21.10 -19.85 -4.56
N VAL A 407 -20.27 -19.28 -3.68
CA VAL A 407 -20.72 -18.57 -2.49
C VAL A 407 -20.09 -17.20 -2.38
N SER A 408 -20.73 -16.32 -1.62
CA SER A 408 -20.09 -15.08 -1.16
C SER A 408 -18.89 -15.39 -0.26
N ALA A 409 -17.89 -14.53 -0.27
CA ALA A 409 -16.75 -14.60 0.63
C ALA A 409 -17.09 -13.90 1.96
N GLU A 410 -16.71 -14.51 3.08
CA GLU A 410 -16.72 -13.87 4.39
C GLU A 410 -15.40 -14.16 5.13
N THR A 411 -14.89 -13.20 5.89
CA THR A 411 -13.74 -13.43 6.78
C THR A 411 -14.19 -14.03 8.11
N ALA A 412 -13.20 -14.54 8.86
CA ALA A 412 -13.33 -14.66 10.30
C ALA A 412 -13.52 -13.26 10.95
N LEU A 413 -13.93 -13.23 12.22
CA LEU A 413 -13.97 -11.98 13.00
C LEU A 413 -12.53 -11.48 13.21
N LEU A 414 -12.20 -10.37 12.57
CA LEU A 414 -10.92 -9.70 12.73
C LEU A 414 -10.96 -8.92 14.05
N ARG A 415 -10.16 -9.37 15.01
CA ARG A 415 -10.13 -8.79 16.35
C ARG A 415 -9.46 -7.40 16.34
N PRO A 416 -9.87 -6.50 17.27
CA PRO A 416 -9.16 -5.24 17.51
C PRO A 416 -7.68 -5.46 17.73
N THR A 417 -6.86 -4.49 17.31
CA THR A 417 -5.41 -4.46 17.61
C THR A 417 -5.10 -3.57 18.82
N SER A 418 -6.08 -2.79 19.28
CA SER A 418 -6.04 -2.00 20.51
C SER A 418 -7.15 -2.44 21.47
N LYS A 419 -7.36 -1.69 22.58
CA LYS A 419 -8.40 -2.00 23.58
C LYS A 419 -9.77 -2.13 22.88
N PRO A 420 -10.45 -3.29 22.98
CA PRO A 420 -11.76 -3.48 22.37
C PRO A 420 -12.77 -2.44 22.86
N ASN A 421 -13.51 -1.84 21.92
CA ASN A 421 -14.57 -0.86 22.22
C ASN A 421 -15.97 -1.51 22.27
N GLY A 422 -16.05 -2.83 22.09
CA GLY A 422 -17.29 -3.60 22.11
C GLY A 422 -18.18 -3.44 20.87
N LYS A 423 -17.69 -2.77 19.81
CA LYS A 423 -18.41 -2.54 18.55
C LYS A 423 -17.83 -3.38 17.42
N VAL A 424 -18.67 -3.69 16.43
CA VAL A 424 -18.31 -4.44 15.23
C VAL A 424 -18.71 -3.65 13.99
N VAL A 425 -17.82 -3.62 13.00
CA VAL A 425 -18.15 -3.12 11.66
C VAL A 425 -18.17 -4.30 10.70
N VAL A 426 -19.30 -4.51 10.04
CA VAL A 426 -19.39 -5.37 8.87
C VAL A 426 -19.02 -4.51 7.67
N LEU A 427 -17.91 -4.84 7.00
CA LEU A 427 -17.46 -4.16 5.80
C LEU A 427 -17.84 -4.98 4.57
N ASN A 428 -18.47 -4.32 3.60
CA ASN A 428 -18.76 -4.91 2.31
C ASN A 428 -18.03 -4.13 1.20
N PRO A 429 -16.86 -4.60 0.73
CA PRO A 429 -16.32 -4.13 -0.53
C PRO A 429 -17.26 -4.58 -1.64
N GLY A 430 -17.81 -3.63 -2.41
CA GLY A 430 -18.70 -3.91 -3.52
C GLY A 430 -18.06 -4.83 -4.55
N HIS A 431 -18.89 -5.66 -5.19
CA HIS A 431 -18.53 -6.52 -6.33
C HIS A 431 -17.48 -7.60 -6.00
N GLY A 432 -16.74 -8.10 -7.01
CA GLY A 432 -15.54 -8.93 -6.83
C GLY A 432 -15.78 -10.44 -6.66
N GLY A 433 -16.96 -10.93 -7.05
CA GLY A 433 -17.30 -12.36 -6.99
C GLY A 433 -18.03 -12.88 -8.22
N TYR A 434 -18.49 -14.12 -8.14
CA TYR A 434 -19.17 -14.80 -9.24
C TYR A 434 -20.65 -14.99 -8.93
N SER A 435 -21.51 -14.87 -9.93
CA SER A 435 -22.92 -15.21 -9.82
C SER A 435 -23.07 -16.71 -9.60
N SER A 436 -23.79 -17.12 -8.57
CA SER A 436 -24.20 -18.50 -8.34
C SER A 436 -25.17 -19.01 -9.42
N ARG A 437 -25.80 -18.10 -10.16
CA ARG A 437 -26.82 -18.41 -11.17
C ARG A 437 -26.19 -18.80 -12.51
N ASN A 438 -25.27 -17.99 -13.01
CA ASN A 438 -24.72 -18.12 -14.36
C ASN A 438 -23.18 -18.05 -14.42
N GLY A 439 -22.50 -17.88 -13.29
CA GLY A 439 -21.04 -17.89 -13.22
C GLY A 439 -20.37 -16.63 -13.78
N CYS A 440 -21.12 -15.54 -14.05
CA CYS A 440 -20.49 -14.29 -14.46
C CYS A 440 -19.73 -13.66 -13.29
N PHE A 441 -18.53 -13.14 -13.57
CA PHE A 441 -17.80 -12.33 -12.61
C PHE A 441 -18.36 -10.91 -12.58
N ASP A 442 -18.44 -10.32 -11.40
CA ASP A 442 -18.88 -8.95 -11.17
C ASP A 442 -17.66 -8.04 -10.94
N PRO A 443 -17.16 -7.34 -11.98
CA PRO A 443 -16.09 -6.38 -11.81
C PRO A 443 -16.57 -5.05 -11.21
N GLY A 444 -17.88 -4.84 -11.13
CA GLY A 444 -18.50 -3.54 -10.92
C GLY A 444 -18.24 -2.58 -12.08
N SER A 445 -18.36 -1.29 -11.77
CA SER A 445 -18.04 -0.22 -12.69
C SER A 445 -16.58 -0.27 -13.13
N TYR A 446 -16.32 0.15 -14.36
CA TYR A 446 -14.97 0.18 -14.92
C TYR A 446 -14.71 1.51 -15.65
N SER A 447 -13.45 1.90 -15.69
CA SER A 447 -12.90 3.02 -16.49
C SER A 447 -11.45 2.71 -16.85
N PHE A 448 -10.69 3.68 -17.32
CA PHE A 448 -9.28 3.52 -17.68
C PHE A 448 -8.41 4.59 -17.02
N ILE A 449 -7.28 4.13 -16.49
CA ILE A 449 -6.23 5.00 -15.97
C ILE A 449 -4.99 4.90 -16.84
N LYS A 450 -4.44 6.06 -17.21
CA LYS A 450 -3.16 6.13 -17.92
C LYS A 450 -2.02 5.79 -16.96
N LYS A 451 -1.26 4.76 -17.28
CA LYS A 451 -0.04 4.34 -16.60
C LYS A 451 1.14 5.23 -17.02
N GLY A 452 2.19 5.23 -16.20
CA GLY A 452 3.42 5.97 -16.49
C GLY A 452 4.09 5.58 -17.80
N ASN A 453 3.97 4.32 -18.23
CA ASN A 453 4.47 3.80 -19.50
C ASN A 453 3.62 4.21 -20.73
N GLY A 454 2.65 5.11 -20.55
CA GLY A 454 1.78 5.62 -21.61
C GLY A 454 0.59 4.71 -21.95
N LYS A 455 0.58 3.46 -21.47
CA LYS A 455 -0.56 2.54 -21.63
C LYS A 455 -1.72 2.91 -20.71
N TYR A 456 -2.89 2.38 -20.98
CA TYR A 456 -4.10 2.52 -20.19
C TYR A 456 -4.43 1.17 -19.56
N ALA A 457 -4.76 1.14 -18.27
CA ALA A 457 -5.26 -0.05 -17.60
C ALA A 457 -6.72 0.12 -17.20
N PRO A 458 -7.52 -0.96 -17.21
CA PRO A 458 -8.81 -0.98 -16.55
C PRO A 458 -8.68 -0.61 -15.06
N LEU A 459 -9.41 0.43 -14.67
CA LEU A 459 -9.67 0.78 -13.28
C LEU A 459 -10.98 0.09 -12.87
N LEU A 460 -10.87 -0.95 -12.04
CA LEU A 460 -11.97 -1.85 -11.71
C LEU A 460 -12.51 -1.54 -10.31
N GLU A 461 -13.81 -1.30 -10.19
CA GLU A 461 -14.46 -0.93 -8.93
C GLU A 461 -14.17 -1.96 -7.83
N TYR A 462 -14.38 -3.26 -8.10
CA TYR A 462 -14.18 -4.30 -7.07
C TYR A 462 -12.76 -4.27 -6.49
N ALA A 463 -11.76 -4.03 -7.35
CA ALA A 463 -10.37 -4.01 -6.94
C ALA A 463 -10.09 -2.80 -6.05
N LYS A 464 -10.63 -1.63 -6.41
CA LYS A 464 -10.47 -0.40 -5.63
C LYS A 464 -11.25 -0.47 -4.31
N MET A 465 -12.47 -0.97 -4.31
CA MET A 465 -13.25 -1.11 -3.08
C MET A 465 -12.61 -2.11 -2.11
N LYS A 466 -11.99 -3.17 -2.61
CA LYS A 466 -11.14 -4.03 -1.78
C LYS A 466 -9.95 -3.27 -1.17
N GLU A 467 -9.31 -2.37 -1.92
CA GLU A 467 -8.22 -1.56 -1.38
C GLU A 467 -8.66 -0.63 -0.26
N TYR A 468 -9.80 0.05 -0.42
CA TYR A 468 -10.37 0.92 0.60
C TYR A 468 -10.85 0.12 1.83
N SER A 469 -11.45 -1.05 1.61
CA SER A 469 -11.90 -1.94 2.68
C SER A 469 -10.74 -2.42 3.55
N ASP A 470 -9.62 -2.82 2.95
CA ASP A 470 -8.44 -3.28 3.69
C ASP A 470 -7.81 -2.14 4.52
N ASP A 471 -7.70 -0.93 3.95
CA ASP A 471 -7.17 0.24 4.68
C ASP A 471 -8.10 0.68 5.83
N LEU A 472 -9.41 0.69 5.58
CA LEU A 472 -10.41 0.99 6.61
C LEU A 472 -10.42 -0.05 7.73
N THR A 473 -10.27 -1.33 7.39
CA THR A 473 -10.20 -2.44 8.36
C THR A 473 -9.10 -2.22 9.39
N GLU A 474 -7.88 -1.93 8.95
CA GLU A 474 -6.74 -1.74 9.86
C GLU A 474 -6.93 -0.51 10.77
N LYS A 475 -7.49 0.57 10.23
CA LYS A 475 -7.77 1.79 11.01
C LYS A 475 -8.88 1.57 12.04
N LEU A 476 -9.94 0.84 11.68
CA LEU A 476 -11.00 0.48 12.61
C LEU A 476 -10.47 -0.43 13.73
N ARG A 477 -9.68 -1.43 13.39
CA ARG A 477 -9.08 -2.34 14.38
C ARG A 477 -8.16 -1.62 15.36
N ALA A 478 -7.42 -0.62 14.87
CA ALA A 478 -6.59 0.26 15.71
C ALA A 478 -7.41 1.17 16.65
N GLN A 479 -8.68 1.43 16.34
CA GLN A 479 -9.62 2.19 17.18
C GLN A 479 -10.48 1.30 18.09
N GLY A 480 -10.16 0.01 18.20
CA GLY A 480 -10.83 -0.90 19.11
C GLY A 480 -12.03 -1.65 18.51
N TYR A 481 -12.36 -1.43 17.23
CA TYR A 481 -13.46 -2.13 16.57
C TYR A 481 -13.04 -3.55 16.17
N ALA A 482 -13.97 -4.50 16.29
CA ALA A 482 -13.86 -5.75 15.55
C ALA A 482 -14.42 -5.56 14.12
N VAL A 483 -13.92 -6.33 13.16
CA VAL A 483 -14.32 -6.19 11.75
C VAL A 483 -14.65 -7.56 11.15
N VAL A 484 -15.70 -7.62 10.34
CA VAL A 484 -15.97 -8.77 9.45
C VAL A 484 -16.07 -8.22 8.03
N ILE A 485 -15.31 -8.78 7.10
CA ILE A 485 -15.43 -8.43 5.68
C ILE A 485 -16.30 -9.49 5.00
N ALA A 486 -17.35 -9.06 4.30
CA ALA A 486 -18.23 -9.95 3.54
C ALA A 486 -18.53 -9.36 2.16
N GLY A 487 -18.32 -10.12 1.09
CA GLY A 487 -18.44 -9.61 -0.28
C GLY A 487 -18.61 -10.69 -1.33
N GLY A 488 -18.89 -10.27 -2.56
CA GLY A 488 -19.10 -11.14 -3.71
C GLY A 488 -20.03 -10.53 -4.74
N HIS A 489 -20.45 -11.34 -5.70
CA HIS A 489 -21.41 -10.91 -6.73
C HIS A 489 -22.75 -10.53 -6.08
N ALA A 490 -23.34 -9.40 -6.48
CA ALA A 490 -24.58 -8.87 -5.90
C ALA A 490 -25.71 -9.91 -5.83
N GLN A 491 -25.99 -10.62 -6.93
CA GLN A 491 -26.98 -11.70 -6.96
C GLN A 491 -26.67 -12.83 -5.97
N THR A 492 -25.43 -13.31 -5.91
CA THR A 492 -25.03 -14.38 -4.97
C THR A 492 -25.22 -13.95 -3.53
N MET A 493 -24.83 -12.70 -3.21
CA MET A 493 -25.04 -12.14 -1.88
C MET A 493 -26.53 -12.02 -1.54
N SER A 494 -27.36 -11.63 -2.52
CA SER A 494 -28.81 -11.59 -2.41
C SER A 494 -29.39 -12.96 -2.10
N ASP A 495 -29.13 -13.94 -2.96
CA ASP A 495 -29.67 -15.30 -2.86
C ASP A 495 -29.26 -16.01 -1.57
N GLN A 496 -28.11 -15.65 -1.00
CA GLN A 496 -27.55 -16.27 0.20
C GLN A 496 -27.83 -15.48 1.48
N ASN A 497 -28.52 -14.35 1.41
CA ASN A 497 -28.74 -13.43 2.55
C ASN A 497 -27.43 -13.19 3.34
N THR A 498 -26.33 -12.97 2.62
CA THR A 498 -24.97 -13.00 3.18
C THR A 498 -24.80 -12.05 4.36
N ILE A 499 -25.27 -10.81 4.24
CA ILE A 499 -25.12 -9.80 5.30
C ILE A 499 -26.01 -10.15 6.50
N THR A 500 -27.27 -10.51 6.27
CA THR A 500 -28.19 -10.96 7.33
C THR A 500 -27.62 -12.13 8.13
N ASN A 501 -27.01 -13.09 7.43
CA ASN A 501 -26.37 -14.26 8.04
C ASN A 501 -25.13 -13.88 8.85
N VAL A 502 -24.28 -12.97 8.36
CA VAL A 502 -23.13 -12.47 9.12
C VAL A 502 -23.59 -11.79 10.42
N ILE A 503 -24.57 -10.89 10.32
CA ILE A 503 -25.12 -10.17 11.48
C ILE A 503 -25.76 -11.14 12.47
N SER A 504 -26.52 -12.13 12.00
CA SER A 504 -27.15 -13.14 12.86
C SER A 504 -26.12 -14.00 13.61
N LYS A 505 -25.02 -14.36 12.97
CA LYS A 505 -23.91 -15.07 13.62
C LYS A 505 -23.18 -14.20 14.65
N LEU A 506 -23.08 -12.88 14.44
CA LEU A 506 -22.51 -11.94 15.41
C LEU A 506 -23.44 -11.76 16.62
N ASN A 507 -24.75 -11.63 16.39
CA ASN A 507 -25.75 -11.49 17.45
C ASN A 507 -25.81 -12.75 18.34
N SER A 508 -25.74 -13.94 17.74
CA SER A 508 -25.77 -15.21 18.46
C SER A 508 -24.44 -15.61 19.11
N GLY A 509 -23.33 -14.97 18.73
CA GLY A 509 -21.98 -15.31 19.17
C GLY A 509 -21.32 -16.44 18.38
N GLN A 510 -22.01 -17.02 17.38
CA GLN A 510 -21.45 -18.03 16.48
C GLN A 510 -20.25 -17.51 15.67
N LYS A 511 -20.18 -16.20 15.40
CA LYS A 511 -19.03 -15.56 14.76
C LYS A 511 -18.21 -14.79 15.79
N GLY A 512 -17.12 -15.40 16.24
CA GLY A 512 -16.14 -14.78 17.14
C GLY A 512 -16.30 -15.13 18.63
N GLY A 513 -17.30 -15.92 19.00
CA GLY A 513 -17.51 -16.41 20.38
C GLY A 513 -18.11 -15.38 21.35
N GLN A 514 -18.32 -14.14 20.90
CA GLN A 514 -18.92 -13.05 21.66
C GLN A 514 -20.23 -12.61 21.01
N LYS A 515 -21.27 -12.40 21.82
CA LYS A 515 -22.53 -11.81 21.37
C LYS A 515 -22.39 -10.29 21.25
N TYR A 516 -22.82 -9.75 20.12
CA TYR A 516 -22.93 -8.30 19.91
C TYR A 516 -24.41 -7.93 19.81
N SER A 517 -24.83 -6.85 20.49
CA SER A 517 -26.19 -6.32 20.31
C SER A 517 -26.32 -5.64 18.94
N LYS A 518 -27.55 -5.52 18.43
CA LYS A 518 -27.80 -4.84 17.15
C LYS A 518 -27.25 -3.41 17.12
N SER A 519 -27.41 -2.67 18.21
CA SER A 519 -26.86 -1.32 18.38
C SER A 519 -25.32 -1.24 18.39
N ASN A 520 -24.62 -2.37 18.43
CA ASN A 520 -23.15 -2.45 18.40
C ASN A 520 -22.60 -2.92 17.05
N ILE A 521 -23.46 -3.20 16.07
CA ILE A 521 -23.06 -3.69 14.75
C ILE A 521 -23.49 -2.66 13.70
N VAL A 522 -22.55 -2.17 12.91
CA VAL A 522 -22.80 -1.27 11.77
C VAL A 522 -22.37 -1.95 10.46
N LEU A 523 -23.17 -1.80 9.41
CA LEU A 523 -22.76 -2.14 8.04
C LEU A 523 -22.22 -0.91 7.32
N ILE A 524 -21.03 -1.01 6.74
CA ILE A 524 -20.51 -0.08 5.74
C ILE A 524 -20.25 -0.84 4.44
N SER A 525 -21.01 -0.55 3.40
CA SER A 525 -20.72 -0.99 2.04
C SER A 525 -19.92 0.08 1.30
N LEU A 526 -18.89 -0.31 0.54
CA LEU A 526 -18.01 0.58 -0.20
C LEU A 526 -18.18 0.31 -1.69
N HIS A 527 -18.52 1.36 -2.44
CA HIS A 527 -18.76 1.34 -3.88
C HIS A 527 -18.10 2.55 -4.56
N ALA A 528 -18.06 2.53 -5.88
CA ALA A 528 -17.69 3.67 -6.69
C ALA A 528 -18.70 3.85 -7.84
N ASP A 529 -19.20 5.08 -7.99
CA ASP A 529 -20.24 5.40 -8.95
C ASP A 529 -19.67 5.45 -10.38
N SER A 530 -20.51 5.28 -11.40
CA SER A 530 -20.09 5.22 -12.81
C SER A 530 -20.77 6.22 -13.71
N GLN A 531 -21.65 7.09 -13.20
CA GLN A 531 -22.35 8.04 -14.05
C GLN A 531 -21.36 8.94 -14.83
N PRO A 532 -21.37 8.91 -16.17
CA PRO A 532 -20.45 9.72 -16.98
C PRO A 532 -20.64 11.22 -16.73
N GLY A 533 -19.53 11.95 -16.55
CA GLY A 533 -19.54 13.41 -16.31
C GLY A 533 -19.89 13.84 -14.89
N SER A 534 -20.28 12.91 -14.01
CA SER A 534 -20.56 13.20 -12.60
C SER A 534 -19.28 13.19 -11.74
N SER A 535 -19.32 13.87 -10.59
CA SER A 535 -18.23 13.86 -9.60
C SER A 535 -18.78 14.03 -8.18
N GLY A 536 -18.01 13.57 -7.18
CA GLY A 536 -18.38 13.65 -5.77
C GLY A 536 -18.47 12.29 -5.08
N SER A 537 -18.63 12.31 -3.77
CA SER A 537 -18.91 11.14 -2.95
C SER A 537 -20.37 11.15 -2.50
N GLY A 538 -20.92 9.97 -2.23
CA GLY A 538 -22.29 9.81 -1.75
C GLY A 538 -22.34 8.94 -0.51
N VAL A 539 -23.19 9.32 0.45
CA VAL A 539 -23.58 8.41 1.54
C VAL A 539 -25.01 7.98 1.30
N CYS A 540 -25.15 6.78 0.74
CA CYS A 540 -26.41 6.11 0.47
C CYS A 540 -26.98 5.47 1.73
N TYR A 541 -28.27 5.68 1.99
CA TYR A 541 -28.95 5.22 3.20
C TYR A 541 -30.46 5.04 2.96
N ASP A 542 -31.12 4.22 3.76
CA ASP A 542 -32.58 4.14 3.77
C ASP A 542 -33.15 5.01 4.90
N SER A 543 -33.82 6.10 4.54
CA SER A 543 -34.36 7.06 5.50
C SER A 543 -35.53 6.50 6.33
N LYS A 544 -36.08 5.33 5.99
CA LYS A 544 -37.08 4.65 6.81
C LYS A 544 -36.52 4.27 8.18
N PHE A 545 -35.20 4.12 8.29
CA PHE A 545 -34.52 3.79 9.54
C PHE A 545 -33.82 5.02 10.12
N ALA A 546 -34.19 5.38 11.36
CA ALA A 546 -33.62 6.53 12.06
C ALA A 546 -32.11 6.37 12.32
N ASP A 547 -31.66 5.14 12.57
CA ASP A 547 -30.24 4.84 12.79
C ASP A 547 -29.39 4.99 11.52
N ASP A 548 -29.92 4.61 10.36
CA ASP A 548 -29.26 4.81 9.06
C ASP A 548 -29.13 6.31 8.77
N THR A 549 -30.19 7.07 9.03
CA THR A 549 -30.18 8.53 8.89
C THR A 549 -29.14 9.19 9.82
N LYS A 550 -29.06 8.74 11.07
CA LYS A 550 -28.07 9.22 12.04
C LYS A 550 -26.64 8.87 11.62
N LEU A 551 -26.41 7.63 11.20
CA LEU A 551 -25.10 7.16 10.72
C LEU A 551 -24.66 7.95 9.50
N GLN A 552 -25.55 8.10 8.52
CA GLN A 552 -25.34 8.90 7.33
C GLN A 552 -24.92 10.33 7.69
N ALA A 553 -25.65 11.00 8.58
CA ALA A 553 -25.36 12.38 8.97
C ALA A 553 -23.97 12.52 9.60
N CYS A 554 -23.57 11.59 10.48
CA CYS A 554 -22.24 11.58 11.09
C CYS A 554 -21.14 11.39 10.03
N LEU A 555 -21.29 10.42 9.12
CA LEU A 555 -20.30 10.15 8.07
C LEU A 555 -20.19 11.32 7.10
N ASN A 556 -21.32 11.82 6.61
CA ASN A 556 -21.36 12.92 5.64
C ASN A 556 -20.80 14.22 6.22
N LYS A 557 -21.09 14.52 7.50
CA LYS A 557 -20.48 15.65 8.21
C LYS A 557 -18.95 15.53 8.25
N ASN A 558 -18.43 14.35 8.58
CA ASN A 558 -16.97 14.15 8.68
C ASN A 558 -16.29 14.18 7.32
N LEU A 559 -16.90 13.61 6.28
CA LEU A 559 -16.40 13.70 4.91
C LEU A 559 -16.29 15.16 4.45
N ASN A 560 -17.30 15.99 4.72
CA ASN A 560 -17.33 17.41 4.30
C ASN A 560 -16.60 18.39 5.23
N GLN A 561 -15.76 17.92 6.16
CA GLN A 561 -14.95 18.82 7.01
C GLN A 561 -13.84 19.53 6.24
N ASP A 562 -13.41 18.96 5.12
CA ASP A 562 -12.33 19.48 4.33
C ASP A 562 -12.81 19.67 2.87
N ASP A 563 -12.14 20.55 2.12
CA ASP A 563 -12.55 20.98 0.78
C ASP A 563 -12.13 20.07 -0.39
N TRP A 564 -11.34 19.03 -0.13
CA TRP A 564 -10.86 18.08 -1.14
C TRP A 564 -11.94 17.09 -1.59
N ILE A 565 -13.05 17.00 -0.85
CA ILE A 565 -14.18 16.14 -1.15
C ILE A 565 -15.47 16.91 -0.93
N LYS A 566 -16.45 16.63 -1.78
CA LYS A 566 -17.84 17.03 -1.56
C LYS A 566 -18.66 15.76 -1.52
N SER A 567 -19.25 15.48 -0.37
CA SER A 567 -20.12 14.34 -0.15
C SER A 567 -21.57 14.78 0.04
N ALA A 568 -22.51 14.06 -0.54
CA ALA A 568 -23.94 14.32 -0.37
C ALA A 568 -24.69 13.11 0.20
N PRO A 569 -25.75 13.32 1.01
CA PRO A 569 -26.72 12.27 1.29
C PRO A 569 -27.37 11.79 0.00
N SER A 570 -27.62 10.49 -0.11
CA SER A 570 -28.38 9.87 -1.20
C SER A 570 -29.40 8.89 -0.64
N GLU A 571 -30.68 9.24 -0.73
CA GLU A 571 -31.75 8.41 -0.17
C GLU A 571 -32.06 7.22 -1.09
N ARG A 572 -32.11 6.02 -0.51
CA ARG A 572 -32.23 4.73 -1.21
C ARG A 572 -33.27 3.85 -0.53
N ARG A 573 -34.51 4.35 -0.44
CA ARG A 573 -35.63 3.63 0.17
C ARG A 573 -35.90 2.29 -0.51
N TRP A 574 -36.01 1.23 0.29
CA TRP A 574 -36.44 -0.07 -0.19
C TRP A 574 -37.82 0.01 -0.87
N GLY A 575 -37.96 -0.61 -2.05
CA GLY A 575 -39.15 -0.58 -2.90
C GLY A 575 -39.18 0.51 -3.99
N GLU A 576 -38.36 1.55 -3.87
CA GLU A 576 -38.27 2.62 -4.88
C GLU A 576 -36.91 2.60 -5.60
N LYS A 577 -35.85 3.00 -4.88
CA LYS A 577 -34.45 3.06 -5.32
C LYS A 577 -33.54 2.26 -4.38
N GLY A 578 -34.11 1.23 -3.75
CA GLY A 578 -33.50 0.45 -2.70
C GLY A 578 -32.24 -0.27 -3.15
N ILE A 579 -31.26 -0.34 -2.26
CA ILE A 579 -30.03 -1.12 -2.49
C ILE A 579 -30.12 -2.40 -1.67
N GLN A 580 -30.02 -3.55 -2.35
CA GLN A 580 -30.18 -4.87 -1.73
C GLN A 580 -29.28 -5.09 -0.50
N VAL A 581 -28.05 -4.58 -0.50
CA VAL A 581 -27.13 -4.78 0.62
C VAL A 581 -27.60 -4.08 1.90
N LEU A 582 -28.25 -2.91 1.77
CA LEU A 582 -28.84 -2.18 2.90
C LEU A 582 -30.11 -2.87 3.40
N HIS A 583 -30.90 -3.44 2.49
CA HIS A 583 -32.07 -4.25 2.84
C HIS A 583 -31.69 -5.49 3.68
N GLN A 584 -30.56 -6.14 3.40
CA GLN A 584 -30.12 -7.30 4.20
C GLN A 584 -29.64 -6.95 5.61
N SER A 585 -29.40 -5.68 5.90
CA SER A 585 -29.07 -5.19 7.25
C SER A 585 -30.25 -4.49 7.92
N GLU A 586 -31.47 -4.58 7.38
CA GLU A 586 -32.66 -4.04 8.04
C GLU A 586 -32.68 -4.49 9.51
N GLN A 587 -32.71 -3.51 10.44
CA GLN A 587 -32.54 -3.61 11.91
C GLN A 587 -31.12 -3.37 12.45
N ASN A 588 -30.15 -3.06 11.61
CA ASN A 588 -28.82 -2.62 12.00
C ASN A 588 -28.44 -1.36 11.23
N PRO A 589 -27.80 -0.36 11.87
CA PRO A 589 -27.40 0.86 11.19
C PRO A 589 -26.51 0.55 9.98
N SER A 590 -26.89 1.06 8.82
CA SER A 590 -26.26 0.72 7.55
C SER A 590 -26.13 1.90 6.61
N VAL A 591 -25.02 1.95 5.88
CA VAL A 591 -24.85 2.85 4.74
C VAL A 591 -24.06 2.18 3.61
N LEU A 592 -24.24 2.69 2.41
CA LEU A 592 -23.34 2.45 1.29
C LEU A 592 -22.62 3.76 0.96
N LEU A 593 -21.31 3.70 0.80
CA LEU A 593 -20.46 4.83 0.49
C LEU A 593 -20.01 4.74 -0.96
N GLU A 594 -20.52 5.65 -1.78
CA GLU A 594 -19.97 5.91 -3.12
C GLU A 594 -18.73 6.76 -2.92
N VAL A 595 -17.55 6.14 -2.97
CA VAL A 595 -16.27 6.77 -2.62
C VAL A 595 -15.97 7.93 -3.56
N GLU A 596 -16.13 7.72 -4.86
CA GLU A 596 -15.98 8.69 -5.94
C GLU A 596 -16.48 8.05 -7.24
N TYR A 597 -16.53 8.82 -8.33
CA TYR A 597 -16.88 8.31 -9.66
C TYR A 597 -15.68 7.65 -10.37
N VAL A 598 -15.89 6.45 -10.89
CA VAL A 598 -14.95 5.68 -11.70
C VAL A 598 -14.71 6.34 -13.07
N ASN A 599 -15.68 7.14 -13.56
CA ASN A 599 -15.61 7.81 -14.86
C ASN A 599 -15.26 9.31 -14.74
N GLY A 600 -14.29 9.77 -15.54
CA GLY A 600 -13.90 11.19 -15.66
C GLY A 600 -12.49 11.52 -15.14
N ASN A 601 -12.09 12.80 -15.25
CA ASN A 601 -10.75 13.30 -14.89
C ASN A 601 -10.38 13.06 -13.41
N LYS A 602 -11.37 12.84 -12.54
CA LYS A 602 -11.19 12.58 -11.10
C LYS A 602 -11.14 11.10 -10.72
N SER A 603 -11.28 10.18 -11.67
CA SER A 603 -11.01 8.73 -11.45
C SER A 603 -9.59 8.47 -10.89
N GLN A 604 -8.68 9.41 -11.08
CA GLN A 604 -7.34 9.43 -10.47
C GLN A 604 -7.37 9.48 -8.93
N ASN A 605 -8.41 10.06 -8.32
CA ASN A 605 -8.58 10.08 -6.87
C ASN A 605 -8.79 8.67 -6.31
N LEU A 606 -9.57 7.82 -7.01
CA LEU A 606 -9.82 6.44 -6.60
C LEU A 606 -8.55 5.58 -6.57
N ASP A 607 -7.57 5.90 -7.42
CA ASP A 607 -6.27 5.22 -7.42
C ASP A 607 -5.26 5.86 -6.45
N SER A 608 -5.56 7.05 -5.90
CA SER A 608 -4.66 7.79 -5.02
C SER A 608 -4.65 7.22 -3.60
N ARG A 609 -3.45 6.83 -3.13
CA ARG A 609 -3.23 6.42 -1.73
C ARG A 609 -3.56 7.54 -0.74
N ASP A 610 -3.22 8.78 -1.06
CA ASP A 610 -3.45 9.92 -0.17
C ASP A 610 -4.95 10.19 -0.04
N TYR A 611 -5.68 10.15 -1.15
CA TYR A 611 -7.15 10.27 -1.13
C TYR A 611 -7.76 9.14 -0.30
N ARG A 612 -7.40 7.87 -0.59
CA ARG A 612 -7.87 6.72 0.19
C ARG A 612 -7.61 6.88 1.68
N THR A 613 -6.39 7.28 2.05
CA THR A 613 -6.00 7.44 3.45
C THR A 613 -6.85 8.48 4.15
N ARG A 614 -7.07 9.64 3.51
CA ARG A 614 -7.89 10.72 4.06
C ARG A 614 -9.36 10.31 4.14
N TYR A 615 -9.89 9.67 3.10
CA TYR A 615 -11.27 9.20 3.04
C TYR A 615 -11.58 8.24 4.18
N THR A 616 -10.82 7.15 4.31
CA THR A 616 -11.07 6.15 5.37
C THR A 616 -10.85 6.72 6.77
N ASN A 617 -9.95 7.71 6.95
CA ASN A 617 -9.82 8.43 8.23
C ASN A 617 -11.11 9.19 8.57
N LYS A 618 -11.77 9.85 7.60
CA LYS A 618 -13.05 10.53 7.82
C LYS A 618 -14.17 9.54 8.14
N ILE A 619 -14.17 8.35 7.52
CA ILE A 619 -15.13 7.28 7.86
C ILE A 619 -14.96 6.82 9.31
N VAL A 620 -13.72 6.58 9.75
CA VAL A 620 -13.42 6.23 11.14
C VAL A 620 -13.86 7.32 12.11
N ALA A 621 -13.61 8.59 11.79
CA ALA A 621 -14.05 9.72 12.59
C ALA A 621 -15.58 9.80 12.70
N GLY A 622 -16.30 9.61 11.60
CA GLY A 622 -17.77 9.59 11.59
C GLY A 622 -18.37 8.42 12.36
N LEU A 623 -17.77 7.22 12.28
CA LEU A 623 -18.18 6.07 13.11
C LEU A 623 -17.94 6.33 14.59
N ASN A 624 -16.78 6.89 14.94
CA ASN A 624 -16.48 7.29 16.32
C ASN A 624 -17.47 8.33 16.84
N GLU A 625 -17.92 9.27 16.00
CA GLU A 625 -18.96 10.24 16.36
C GLU A 625 -20.33 9.57 16.55
N TYR A 626 -20.70 8.64 15.66
CA TYR A 626 -21.96 7.91 15.73
C TYR A 626 -22.12 7.13 17.05
N PHE A 627 -21.07 6.43 17.49
CA PHE A 627 -21.09 5.59 18.69
C PHE A 627 -20.82 6.34 20.02
N LYS A 628 -20.38 7.60 19.98
CA LYS A 628 -20.06 8.40 21.18
C LYS A 628 -21.29 8.96 21.91
N LYS A 629 -22.50 8.69 21.42
CA LYS A 629 -23.75 9.17 22.01
C LYS A 629 -24.54 8.03 22.59
#